data_AF-A0A218W656-F1
#
_entry.id   AF-A0A218W656-F1
#
_cell.length_a   1.000
_cell.length_b   1.000
_cell.length_c   1.000
_cell.angle_alpha   90.00
_cell.angle_beta   90.00
_cell.angle_gamma   90.00
#
_symmetry.space_group_name_H-M   'P 1'
#
loop_
_entity.id
_entity.type
_entity.pdbx_description
1 polymer ?
#
loop_
_entity_poly.entity_id
_entity_poly.type
_entity_poly.pdbx_seq_one_letter_code
_entity_poly.pdbx_strand_id
1 'polypeptide(L)'
;MSKFILWVLLILLLGKGEITSVAAAMTTCNALELSSCATAITSSGVPPSPTCCSKLKEQRPCLCQYLKDPNLQRLINSPNAKKVATICGSPFPTC
;
A
#
# COMPACT_ATOMS: atom_id res chain seq x y z
N MET A 1 3.49 -44.46 8.35
CA MET A 1 2.90 -43.38 9.17
C MET A 1 3.98 -42.46 9.76
N SER A 2 4.95 -42.96 10.53
CA SER A 2 6.05 -42.17 11.11
C SER A 2 6.90 -41.38 10.08
N LYS A 3 7.23 -41.96 8.92
CA LYS A 3 8.00 -41.29 7.85
C LYS A 3 7.28 -40.10 7.19
N PHE A 4 5.95 -40.13 7.13
CA PHE A 4 5.13 -39.04 6.56
C PHE A 4 5.12 -37.82 7.49
N ILE A 5 5.04 -38.06 8.80
CA ILE A 5 5.12 -37.02 9.83
C ILE A 5 6.49 -36.32 9.79
N LEU A 6 7.57 -37.09 9.61
CA LEU A 6 8.92 -36.56 9.43
C LEU A 6 9.05 -35.65 8.20
N TRP A 7 8.42 -36.01 7.09
CA TRP A 7 8.43 -35.19 5.86
C TRP A 7 7.63 -33.90 6.00
N VAL A 8 6.45 -33.97 6.62
CA VAL A 8 5.63 -32.78 6.90
C VAL A 8 6.36 -31.82 7.83
N LEU A 9 7.03 -32.34 8.87
CA LEU A 9 7.87 -31.52 9.77
C LEU A 9 9.05 -30.88 9.03
N LEU A 10 9.72 -31.61 8.13
CA LEU A 10 10.87 -31.10 7.38
C LEU A 10 10.47 -29.96 6.42
N ILE A 11 9.30 -30.06 5.78
CA ILE A 11 8.75 -29.01 4.90
C ILE A 11 8.38 -27.77 5.72
N LEU A 12 7.83 -27.95 6.93
CA LEU A 12 7.54 -26.87 7.87
C LEU A 12 8.79 -26.13 8.36
N LEU A 13 9.92 -26.84 8.54
CA LEU A 13 11.19 -26.21 8.95
C LEU A 13 11.89 -25.44 7.83
N LEU A 14 11.69 -25.81 6.56
CA LEU A 14 12.27 -25.15 5.40
C LEU A 14 11.41 -23.98 4.88
N GLY A 15 10.15 -23.89 5.33
CA GLY A 15 9.19 -22.85 4.96
C GLY A 15 9.31 -21.53 5.72
N LYS A 16 10.51 -21.11 6.14
CA LYS A 16 10.77 -19.70 6.49
C LYS A 16 10.85 -18.89 5.20
N GLY A 17 9.70 -18.77 4.53
CA GLY A 17 9.48 -17.64 3.64
C GLY A 17 9.61 -16.38 4.49
N GLU A 18 10.28 -15.37 3.95
CA GLU A 18 10.34 -14.05 4.56
C GLU A 18 8.93 -13.48 4.63
N ILE A 19 8.21 -13.83 5.70
CA ILE A 19 7.04 -13.11 6.13
C ILE A 19 7.61 -11.83 6.73
N THR A 20 7.85 -10.83 5.87
CA THR A 20 7.91 -9.43 6.29
C THR A 20 6.57 -9.11 6.92
N SER A 21 6.46 -9.47 8.19
CA SER A 21 5.40 -9.14 9.12
C SER A 21 5.57 -7.67 9.46
N VAL A 22 5.18 -6.81 8.51
CA VAL A 22 4.73 -5.49 8.88
C VAL A 22 3.38 -5.73 9.53
N ALA A 23 3.36 -5.77 10.86
CA ALA A 23 2.14 -5.60 11.64
C ALA A 23 1.60 -4.19 11.38
N ALA A 24 1.12 -3.95 10.16
CA ALA A 24 0.18 -2.90 9.90
C ALA A 24 -1.14 -3.39 10.51
N ALA A 25 -1.88 -2.49 11.16
CA ALA A 25 -3.31 -2.70 11.30
C ALA A 25 -3.84 -3.27 9.97
N MET A 26 -4.72 -4.28 10.02
CA MET A 26 -5.33 -4.84 8.82
C MET A 26 -6.25 -3.79 8.17
N THR A 27 -5.70 -2.65 7.75
CA THR A 27 -6.29 -1.78 6.75
C THR A 27 -6.35 -2.62 5.51
N THR A 28 -7.57 -3.01 5.17
CA THR A 28 -7.85 -3.63 3.89
C THR A 28 -7.38 -2.66 2.81
N CYS A 29 -6.43 -3.12 1.98
CA CYS A 29 -5.94 -2.31 0.89
C CYS A 29 -7.08 -2.06 -0.10
N ASN A 30 -7.70 -0.89 0.01
CA ASN A 30 -8.83 -0.47 -0.80
C ASN A 30 -8.56 0.94 -1.35
N ALA A 31 -8.24 1.01 -2.64
CA ALA A 31 -7.95 2.29 -3.31
C ALA A 31 -9.14 3.26 -3.29
N LEU A 32 -10.38 2.78 -3.08
CA LEU A 32 -11.56 3.65 -2.96
C LEU A 32 -11.54 4.52 -1.70
N GLU A 33 -10.79 4.13 -0.66
CA GLU A 33 -10.57 4.97 0.53
C GLU A 33 -9.80 6.26 0.19
N LEU A 34 -9.07 6.28 -0.94
CA LEU A 34 -8.38 7.46 -1.47
C LEU A 34 -9.26 8.33 -2.38
N SER A 35 -10.56 8.01 -2.53
CA SER A 35 -11.49 8.80 -3.35
C SER A 35 -11.55 10.29 -2.96
N SER A 36 -11.41 10.59 -1.66
CA SER A 36 -11.32 11.96 -1.15
C SER A 36 -10.09 12.74 -1.65
N CYS A 37 -9.08 12.05 -2.18
CA CYS A 37 -7.91 12.66 -2.82
C CYS A 37 -8.07 12.88 -4.33
N ALA A 38 -9.13 12.36 -4.97
CA ALA A 38 -9.27 12.34 -6.42
C ALA A 38 -9.10 13.73 -7.04
N THR A 39 -9.84 14.74 -6.55
CA THR A 39 -9.78 16.11 -7.06
C THR A 39 -8.39 16.75 -6.86
N ALA A 40 -7.72 16.49 -5.74
CA ALA A 40 -6.38 17.01 -5.48
C ALA A 40 -5.30 16.37 -6.38
N ILE A 41 -5.55 15.14 -6.85
CA ILE A 41 -4.66 14.43 -7.77
C ILE A 41 -4.93 14.82 -9.22
N THR A 42 -6.20 14.88 -9.64
CA THR A 42 -6.55 15.09 -11.06
C THR A 42 -6.54 16.56 -11.47
N SER A 43 -6.78 17.49 -10.54
CA SER A 43 -6.82 18.93 -10.83
C SER A 43 -5.55 19.64 -10.37
N SER A 44 -5.14 20.66 -11.14
CA SER A 44 -4.02 21.51 -10.76
C SER A 44 -4.46 22.59 -9.77
N GLY A 45 -3.61 22.91 -8.79
CA GLY A 45 -3.86 24.00 -7.84
C GLY A 45 -4.86 23.69 -6.73
N VAL A 46 -5.37 22.46 -6.64
CA VAL A 46 -6.30 22.03 -5.59
C VAL A 46 -5.52 21.41 -4.43
N PRO A 47 -5.59 21.95 -3.20
CA PRO A 47 -4.94 21.35 -2.04
C PRO A 47 -5.70 20.10 -1.56
N PRO A 48 -5.01 19.12 -0.94
CA PRO A 48 -5.67 17.96 -0.36
C PRO A 48 -6.47 18.33 0.88
N SER A 49 -7.63 17.67 1.06
CA SER A 49 -8.44 17.81 2.27
C SER A 49 -7.80 17.08 3.46
N PRO A 50 -8.16 17.43 4.72
CA PRO A 50 -7.73 16.68 5.89
C PRO A 50 -8.10 15.19 5.83
N THR A 51 -9.28 14.87 5.31
CA THR A 51 -9.74 13.50 5.09
C THR A 51 -8.87 12.76 4.10
N CYS A 52 -8.51 13.40 2.98
CA CYS A 52 -7.56 12.83 2.02
C CYS A 52 -6.23 12.50 2.69
N CYS A 53 -5.65 13.44 3.44
CA CYS A 53 -4.38 13.20 4.11
C CYS A 53 -4.46 12.12 5.19
N SER A 54 -5.56 12.03 5.93
CA SER A 54 -5.78 10.98 6.92
C SER A 54 -5.82 9.60 6.25
N LYS A 55 -6.63 9.46 5.20
CA LYS A 55 -6.77 8.19 4.45
C LYS A 55 -5.50 7.79 3.71
N LEU A 56 -4.75 8.75 3.18
CA LEU A 56 -3.48 8.46 2.54
C LEU A 56 -2.41 7.96 3.52
N LYS A 57 -2.42 8.43 4.76
CA LYS A 57 -1.54 7.90 5.83
C LYS A 57 -1.97 6.52 6.27
N GLU A 58 -3.27 6.30 6.43
CA GLU A 58 -3.84 4.99 6.77
C GLU A 58 -3.46 3.92 5.74
N GLN A 59 -3.59 4.25 4.45
CA GLN A 59 -3.28 3.36 3.33
C GLN A 59 -1.79 3.28 2.98
N ARG A 60 -0.89 3.90 3.76
CA ARG A 60 0.56 3.91 3.49
C ARG A 60 1.16 2.51 3.24
N PRO A 61 0.83 1.47 4.03
CA PRO A 61 1.35 0.12 3.80
C PRO A 61 0.95 -0.47 2.43
N CYS A 62 -0.18 -0.01 1.87
CA CYS A 62 -0.73 -0.50 0.61
C CYS A 62 -0.18 0.24 -0.63
N LEU A 63 0.52 1.37 -0.45
CA LEU A 63 0.96 2.21 -1.58
C LEU A 63 1.88 1.47 -2.56
N CYS A 64 2.76 0.59 -2.05
CA CYS A 64 3.58 -0.28 -2.90
C CYS A 64 2.74 -1.24 -3.74
N GLN A 65 1.67 -1.80 -3.17
CA GLN A 65 0.78 -2.69 -3.90
C GLN A 65 0.05 -1.93 -5.00
N TYR A 66 -0.41 -0.71 -4.72
CA TYR A 66 -1.07 0.11 -5.74
C TYR A 66 -0.12 0.58 -6.85
N LEU A 67 1.17 0.80 -6.55
CA LEU A 67 2.19 1.10 -7.56
C LEU A 67 2.40 -0.08 -8.53
N LYS A 68 2.17 -1.32 -8.08
CA LYS A 68 2.28 -2.53 -8.89
C LYS A 68 1.02 -2.83 -9.71
N ASP A 69 -0.11 -2.22 -9.38
CA ASP A 69 -1.35 -2.35 -10.16
C ASP A 69 -1.29 -1.45 -11.40
N PRO A 70 -1.31 -2.01 -12.62
CA PRO A 70 -1.20 -1.23 -13.85
C PRO A 70 -2.35 -0.23 -14.07
N ASN A 71 -3.51 -0.44 -13.44
CA ASN A 71 -4.65 0.47 -13.50
C ASN A 71 -4.46 1.69 -12.58
N LEU A 72 -3.73 1.53 -11.47
CA LEU A 72 -3.54 2.56 -10.45
C LEU A 72 -2.18 3.27 -10.58
N GLN A 73 -1.17 2.61 -11.14
CA GLN A 73 0.19 3.14 -11.26
C GLN A 73 0.22 4.51 -11.96
N ARG A 74 -0.62 4.73 -12.98
CA ARG A 74 -0.64 6.00 -13.73
C ARG A 74 -1.10 7.16 -12.87
N LEU A 75 -2.09 6.91 -12.01
CA LEU A 75 -2.62 7.90 -11.09
C LEU A 75 -1.59 8.21 -9.99
N ILE A 76 -0.97 7.19 -9.42
CA ILE A 76 -0.05 7.30 -8.28
C ILE A 76 1.31 7.86 -8.69
N ASN A 77 1.81 7.51 -9.88
CA ASN A 77 3.05 8.07 -10.41
C ASN A 77 2.90 9.49 -11.00
N SER A 78 1.68 10.02 -11.06
CA SER A 78 1.44 11.37 -11.56
C SER A 78 2.15 12.43 -10.71
N PRO A 79 2.60 13.56 -11.30
CA PRO A 79 3.23 14.64 -10.55
C PRO A 79 2.36 15.18 -9.42
N ASN A 80 1.05 15.26 -9.64
CA ASN A 80 0.09 15.76 -8.64
C ASN A 80 -0.09 14.78 -7.49
N ALA A 81 -0.17 13.47 -7.74
CA ALA A 81 -0.21 12.49 -6.66
C ALA A 81 1.03 12.57 -5.77
N LYS A 82 2.23 12.72 -6.35
CA LYS A 82 3.48 12.90 -5.59
C LYS A 82 3.46 14.18 -4.75
N LYS A 83 2.93 15.28 -5.30
CA LYS A 83 2.75 16.55 -4.56
C LYS A 83 1.77 16.38 -3.40
N VAL A 84 0.61 15.78 -3.64
CA VAL A 84 -0.40 15.50 -2.59
C VAL A 84 0.20 14.64 -1.48
N ALA A 85 0.89 13.57 -1.83
CA ALA A 85 1.59 12.70 -0.89
C ALA A 85 2.62 13.46 -0.04
N THR A 86 3.36 14.39 -0.65
CA THR A 86 4.32 15.25 0.05
C THR A 86 3.61 16.22 1.01
N ILE A 87 2.56 16.92 0.56
CA ILE A 87 1.76 17.85 1.37
C ILE A 87 1.14 17.13 2.58
N CYS A 88 0.64 15.92 2.37
CA CYS A 88 0.05 15.11 3.42
C CYS A 88 1.08 14.43 4.34
N GLY A 89 2.39 14.52 4.08
CA GLY A 89 3.43 13.86 4.88
C GLY A 89 3.45 12.33 4.74
N SER A 90 2.96 11.80 3.62
CA SER A 90 2.98 10.37 3.28
C SER A 90 3.60 10.17 1.89
N PRO A 91 4.88 10.55 1.68
CA PRO A 91 5.53 10.40 0.38
C PRO A 91 5.54 8.92 -0.05
N PHE A 92 5.34 8.68 -1.35
CA PHE A 92 5.29 7.32 -1.86
C PHE A 92 6.63 6.59 -1.60
N PRO A 93 6.59 5.35 -1.08
CA PRO A 93 7.79 4.55 -0.86
C PRO A 93 8.43 4.11 -2.18
N THR A 94 9.73 3.84 -2.14
CA THR A 94 10.39 3.01 -3.16
C THR A 94 10.04 1.56 -2.90
N CYS A 95 9.42 0.93 -3.89
CA CYS A 95 9.04 -0.47 -3.96
C CYS A 95 9.39 -0.96 -5.37
#